data_AF-A0A4Q3IY30-F1
#
_entry.id   AF-A0A4Q3IY30-F1
#
_cell.length_a   1.000
_cell.length_b   1.000
_cell.length_c   1.000
_cell.angle_alpha   90.00
_cell.angle_beta   90.00
_cell.angle_gamma   90.00
#
_symmetry.space_group_name_H-M   'P 1'
#
loop_
_entity.id
_entity.type
_entity.pdbx_description
1 polymer ?
#
loop_
_entity_poly.entity_id
_entity_poly.type
_entity_poly.pdbx_seq_one_letter_code
_entity_poly.pdbx_strand_id
1 'polypeptide(L)'
;MAEDKTLDDLFLDTLKDIYYAEKQIVKALPKMAKAAQSPDLKAGFEKHLDETEGHVDRLEQVFELLGKPARGKTCDAILGILEEGKSIMDDFKGTSALDAGLISAAQAVEH
;
A
#
# COMPACT_ATOMS: atom_id res chain seq x y z
N MET A 1 11.79 23.44 23.96
CA MET A 1 11.51 23.85 22.57
C MET A 1 11.68 22.60 21.74
N ALA A 2 10.67 22.17 20.99
CA ALA A 2 10.92 21.14 19.98
C ALA A 2 12.00 21.70 19.03
N GLU A 3 12.99 20.90 18.64
CA GLU A 3 13.89 21.29 17.55
C GLU A 3 13.03 21.63 16.32
N ASP A 4 13.32 22.77 15.68
CA ASP A 4 12.62 23.19 14.47
C ASP A 4 12.86 22.13 13.38
N LYS A 5 11.79 21.44 12.98
CA LYS A 5 11.84 20.42 11.94
C LYS A 5 12.14 21.06 10.58
N THR A 6 13.04 20.43 9.82
CA THR A 6 13.46 20.89 8.50
C THR A 6 12.70 20.19 7.37
N LEU A 7 12.91 20.63 6.13
CA LEU A 7 12.40 19.94 4.95
C LEU A 7 13.02 18.54 4.79
N ASP A 8 14.27 18.34 5.18
CA ASP A 8 14.94 17.04 5.15
C ASP A 8 14.31 16.07 6.16
N ASP A 9 13.92 16.58 7.35
CA ASP A 9 13.20 15.80 8.34
C ASP A 9 11.80 15.39 7.84
N LEU A 10 11.10 16.32 7.18
CA LEU A 10 9.80 16.05 6.58
C LEU A 10 9.92 15.00 5.47
N PHE A 11 10.88 15.15 4.55
CA PHE A 11 11.13 14.19 3.48
C PHE A 11 11.48 12.80 4.02
N LEU A 12 12.34 12.72 5.04
CA LEU A 12 12.69 11.44 5.64
C LEU A 12 11.49 10.82 6.38
N ASP A 13 10.62 11.61 7.03
CA ASP A 13 9.41 11.09 7.69
C ASP A 13 8.41 10.55 6.66
N THR A 14 8.15 11.26 5.56
CA THR A 14 7.25 10.80 4.50
C THR A 14 7.81 9.60 3.75
N LEU A 15 9.13 9.53 3.52
CA LEU A 15 9.79 8.37 2.91
C LEU A 15 9.60 7.10 3.76
N LYS A 16 9.69 7.22 5.09
CA LYS A 16 9.43 6.10 6.01
C LYS A 16 7.97 5.68 6.04
N ASP A 17 7.07 6.65 5.89
CA ASP A 17 5.63 6.40 5.86
C ASP A 17 5.24 5.61 4.61
N ILE A 18 5.65 6.08 3.43
CA ILE A 18 5.35 5.40 2.16
C ILE A 18 6.05 4.03 2.08
N TYR A 19 7.28 3.90 2.58
CA TYR A 19 7.95 2.59 2.64
C TYR A 19 7.22 1.59 3.53
N TYR A 20 6.63 2.03 4.64
CA TYR A 20 5.76 1.17 5.42
C TYR A 20 4.50 0.79 4.65
N ALA A 21 3.86 1.76 3.99
CA ALA A 21 2.64 1.56 3.23
C ALA A 21 2.82 0.54 2.10
N GLU A 22 3.84 0.71 1.27
CA GLU A 22 4.16 -0.21 0.17
C GLU A 22 4.36 -1.65 0.69
N LYS A 23 5.04 -1.83 1.83
CA LYS A 23 5.20 -3.15 2.45
C LYS A 23 3.90 -3.75 3.00
N GLN A 24 2.90 -2.94 3.36
CA GLN A 24 1.58 -3.47 3.71
C GLN A 24 0.77 -3.80 2.45
N ILE A 25 0.88 -2.97 1.40
CA ILE A 25 0.22 -3.17 0.11
C ILE A 25 0.68 -4.51 -0.51
N VAL A 26 1.99 -4.79 -0.54
CA VAL A 26 2.56 -6.08 -0.98
C VAL A 26 1.89 -7.28 -0.27
N LYS A 27 1.58 -7.16 1.03
CA LYS A 27 0.93 -8.24 1.79
C LYS A 27 -0.57 -8.35 1.53
N ALA A 28 -1.21 -7.26 1.11
CA ALA A 28 -2.64 -7.18 0.89
C ALA A 28 -3.04 -7.64 -0.52
N LEU A 29 -2.27 -7.24 -1.54
CA LEU A 29 -2.56 -7.51 -2.95
C LEU A 29 -2.82 -8.99 -3.28
N PRO A 30 -2.06 -9.98 -2.76
CA PRO A 30 -2.35 -11.40 -3.00
C PRO A 30 -3.74 -11.82 -2.51
N LYS A 31 -4.22 -11.21 -1.41
CA LYS A 31 -5.55 -11.50 -0.86
C LYS A 31 -6.64 -10.88 -1.73
N MET A 32 -6.42 -9.65 -2.22
CA MET A 32 -7.34 -8.97 -3.14
C MET A 32 -7.45 -9.70 -4.48
N ALA A 33 -6.31 -10.12 -5.06
CA ALA A 33 -6.27 -10.92 -6.28
C ALA A 33 -7.05 -12.24 -6.13
N LYS A 34 -6.95 -12.90 -4.97
CA LYS A 34 -7.68 -14.14 -4.67
C LYS A 34 -9.18 -13.91 -4.47
N ALA A 35 -9.58 -12.75 -3.96
CA ALA A 35 -10.98 -12.41 -3.71
C ALA A 35 -11.72 -11.96 -4.97
N ALA A 36 -11.02 -11.34 -5.92
CA ALA A 36 -11.57 -10.86 -7.18
C ALA A 36 -12.23 -12.01 -7.99
N GLN A 37 -13.43 -11.74 -8.52
CA GLN A 37 -14.18 -12.68 -9.35
C GLN A 37 -13.84 -12.51 -10.84
N SER A 38 -13.58 -11.28 -11.27
CA SER A 38 -13.16 -10.94 -12.62
C SER A 38 -11.70 -11.34 -12.88
N PRO A 39 -11.42 -12.09 -13.96
CA PRO A 39 -10.06 -12.42 -14.36
C PRO A 39 -9.17 -11.19 -14.59
N ASP A 40 -9.74 -10.14 -15.17
CA ASP A 40 -9.01 -8.90 -15.47
C ASP A 40 -8.66 -8.14 -14.19
N LEU A 41 -9.58 -8.11 -13.22
CA LEU A 41 -9.31 -7.47 -11.92
C LEU A 41 -8.23 -8.25 -11.15
N LYS A 42 -8.31 -9.57 -11.16
CA LYS A 42 -7.27 -10.43 -10.56
C LYS A 42 -5.90 -10.16 -11.20
N ALA A 43 -5.82 -10.15 -12.53
CA ALA A 43 -4.58 -9.86 -13.24
C ALA A 43 -4.07 -8.44 -12.94
N GLY A 44 -4.97 -7.47 -12.76
CA GLY A 44 -4.63 -6.12 -12.31
C GLY A 44 -3.95 -6.11 -10.94
N PHE A 45 -4.48 -6.85 -9.96
CA PHE A 45 -3.84 -6.97 -8.64
C PHE A 45 -2.50 -7.71 -8.67
N GLU A 46 -2.37 -8.75 -9.49
CA GLU A 46 -1.11 -9.48 -9.68
C GLU A 46 -0.04 -8.58 -10.32
N LYS A 47 -0.40 -7.84 -11.37
CA LYS A 47 0.48 -6.84 -11.99
C LYS A 47 0.88 -5.75 -11.00
N HIS A 48 -0.07 -5.25 -10.23
CA HIS A 48 0.19 -4.22 -9.25
C HIS A 48 1.17 -4.75 -8.18
N LEU A 49 1.05 -6.00 -7.75
CA LEU A 49 1.98 -6.60 -6.79
C LEU A 49 3.44 -6.54 -7.29
N ASP A 50 3.67 -6.95 -8.54
CA ASP A 50 5.00 -6.89 -9.15
C ASP A 50 5.54 -5.44 -9.21
N GLU A 51 4.67 -4.47 -9.50
CA GLU A 51 5.03 -3.04 -9.51
C GLU A 51 5.39 -2.54 -8.10
N THR A 52 4.55 -2.85 -7.10
CA THR A 52 4.73 -2.48 -5.69
C THR A 52 6.01 -3.10 -5.10
N GLU A 53 6.35 -4.35 -5.42
CA GLU A 53 7.62 -4.96 -5.01
C GLU A 53 8.81 -4.16 -5.56
N GLY A 54 8.74 -3.77 -6.84
CA GLY A 54 9.73 -2.87 -7.43
C GLY A 54 9.76 -1.48 -6.80
N HIS A 55 8.65 -0.98 -6.26
CA HIS A 55 8.60 0.29 -5.53
C HIS A 55 9.33 0.19 -4.19
N VAL A 56 9.12 -0.91 -3.45
CA VAL A 56 9.85 -1.20 -2.21
C VAL A 56 11.35 -1.21 -2.47
N ASP A 57 11.81 -1.90 -3.52
CA ASP A 57 13.24 -1.93 -3.90
C ASP A 57 13.78 -0.53 -4.22
N ARG A 58 13.03 0.29 -4.96
CA ARG A 58 13.43 1.68 -5.25
C ARG A 58 13.52 2.53 -4.00
N LEU A 59 12.59 2.38 -3.06
CA LEU A 59 12.63 3.10 -1.79
C LEU A 59 13.84 2.69 -0.96
N GLU A 60 14.23 1.41 -0.96
CA GLU A 60 15.45 0.94 -0.30
C GLU A 60 16.71 1.58 -0.90
N GLN A 61 16.77 1.71 -2.23
CA GLN A 61 17.84 2.46 -2.90
C GLN A 61 17.87 3.94 -2.48
N VAL A 62 16.70 4.59 -2.36
CA VAL A 62 16.64 5.98 -1.87
C VAL A 62 17.17 6.09 -0.43
N PHE A 63 16.82 5.16 0.46
CA PHE A 63 17.38 5.11 1.82
C PHE A 63 18.91 4.96 1.82
N GLU A 64 19.44 4.09 0.97
CA GLU A 64 20.88 3.90 0.80
C GLU A 64 21.58 5.19 0.34
N LEU A 65 21.02 5.88 -0.67
CA LEU A 65 21.54 7.16 -1.17
C LEU A 65 21.57 8.26 -0.09
N LEU A 66 20.65 8.21 0.87
CA LEU A 66 20.60 9.13 2.01
C LEU A 66 21.52 8.71 3.17
N GLY A 67 22.16 7.54 3.08
CA GLY A 67 22.94 6.96 4.19
C GLY A 67 22.09 6.67 5.43
N LYS A 68 20.80 6.37 5.24
CA LYS A 68 19.83 6.08 6.32
C LYS A 68 19.34 4.64 6.21
N PRO A 69 19.05 3.95 7.33
CA PRO A 69 18.46 2.63 7.27
C PRO A 69 17.01 2.69 6.76
N ALA A 70 16.63 1.77 5.87
CA ALA A 70 15.27 1.60 5.39
C ALA A 70 14.35 1.05 6.50
N ARG A 71 13.89 1.96 7.36
CA ARG A 71 13.00 1.65 8.49
C ARG A 71 11.68 2.39 8.31
N GLY A 72 10.65 1.64 7.97
CA GLY A 72 9.30 2.17 7.91
C GLY A 72 8.81 2.68 9.26
N LYS A 73 7.94 3.67 9.21
CA LYS A 73 7.15 4.14 10.35
C LYS A 73 5.70 3.74 10.09
N THR A 74 4.99 3.31 11.11
CA THR A 74 3.57 2.96 10.95
C THR A 74 2.81 4.11 10.29
N CYS A 75 2.15 3.79 9.18
CA CYS A 75 1.25 4.67 8.46
C CYS A 75 -0.18 4.27 8.84
N ASP A 76 -0.88 5.09 9.62
CA ASP A 76 -2.25 4.77 10.02
C ASP A 76 -3.24 4.89 8.85
N ALA A 77 -2.93 5.75 7.86
CA ALA A 77 -3.75 5.96 6.68
C ALA A 77 -3.87 4.68 5.83
N ILE A 78 -2.75 4.06 5.47
CA ILE A 78 -2.78 2.82 4.68
C ILE A 78 -3.40 1.67 5.47
N LEU A 79 -3.19 1.60 6.80
CA LEU A 79 -3.84 0.58 7.62
C LEU A 79 -5.37 0.73 7.58
N GLY A 80 -5.88 1.97 7.65
CA GLY A 80 -7.30 2.25 7.51
C GLY A 80 -7.84 1.78 6.16
N ILE A 81 -7.21 2.20 5.06
CA ILE A 81 -7.63 1.84 3.69
C ILE A 81 -7.62 0.31 3.47
N LEU A 82 -6.59 -0.38 3.97
CA LEU A 82 -6.50 -1.83 3.84
C LEU A 82 -7.55 -2.56 4.69
N GLU A 83 -7.89 -2.06 5.88
CA GLU A 83 -8.97 -2.63 6.69
C GLU A 83 -10.35 -2.37 6.06
N GLU A 84 -10.56 -1.24 5.37
CA GLU A 84 -11.76 -1.02 4.56
C GLU A 84 -11.86 -2.04 3.42
N GLY A 85 -10.78 -2.24 2.65
CA GLY A 85 -10.74 -3.25 1.59
C GLY A 85 -10.99 -4.68 2.09
N LYS A 86 -10.49 -5.00 3.29
CA LYS A 86 -10.75 -6.27 3.96
C LYS A 86 -12.19 -6.42 4.41
N SER A 87 -12.80 -5.38 4.97
CA SER A 87 -14.22 -5.38 5.35
C SER A 87 -15.10 -5.59 4.11
N ILE A 88 -14.77 -4.96 2.99
CA ILE A 88 -15.45 -5.20 1.70
C ILE A 88 -15.35 -6.66 1.27
N MET A 89 -14.15 -7.26 1.36
CA MET A 89 -13.95 -8.67 1.02
C MET A 89 -14.80 -9.62 1.86
N ASP A 90 -14.97 -9.33 3.14
CA ASP A 90 -15.72 -10.16 4.08
C ASP A 90 -17.25 -9.97 3.91
N ASP A 91 -17.72 -8.73 3.83
CA ASP A 91 -19.15 -8.39 3.79
C ASP A 91 -19.81 -8.69 2.44
N PHE A 92 -19.08 -8.51 1.33
CA PHE A 92 -19.62 -8.67 -0.02
C PHE A 92 -19.20 -9.97 -0.70
N LYS A 93 -18.60 -10.90 0.05
CA LYS A 93 -18.10 -12.18 -0.47
C LYS A 93 -19.16 -12.94 -1.26
N GLY A 94 -18.83 -13.29 -2.51
CA GLY A 94 -19.71 -14.06 -3.39
C GLY A 94 -20.90 -13.26 -3.98
N THR A 95 -20.97 -11.95 -3.69
CA THR A 95 -21.95 -11.05 -4.33
C THR A 95 -21.38 -10.44 -5.60
N SER A 96 -22.24 -9.87 -6.44
CA SER A 96 -21.83 -9.12 -7.64
C SER A 96 -21.21 -7.75 -7.34
N ALA A 97 -21.32 -7.27 -6.10
CA ALA A 97 -20.77 -5.97 -5.69
C ALA A 97 -19.30 -6.05 -5.25
N LEU A 98 -18.78 -7.26 -5.01
CA LEU A 98 -17.43 -7.49 -4.49
C LEU A 98 -16.35 -6.80 -5.32
N ASP A 99 -16.32 -7.06 -6.63
CA ASP A 99 -15.27 -6.54 -7.52
C ASP A 99 -15.30 -5.01 -7.61
N ALA A 100 -16.48 -4.40 -7.62
CA ALA A 100 -16.61 -2.93 -7.60
C ALA A 100 -16.06 -2.35 -6.29
N GLY A 101 -16.34 -2.99 -5.16
CA GLY A 101 -15.78 -2.60 -3.86
C GLY A 101 -14.26 -2.77 -3.81
N LEU A 102 -13.73 -3.88 -4.34
CA LEU A 102 -12.29 -4.13 -4.44
C LEU A 102 -11.58 -3.07 -5.29
N ILE A 103 -12.16 -2.68 -6.42
CA ILE A 103 -11.65 -1.60 -7.26
C ILE A 103 -11.64 -0.27 -6.49
N SER A 104 -12.74 0.04 -5.80
CA SER A 104 -12.83 1.27 -5.00
C SER A 104 -11.75 1.33 -3.92
N ALA A 105 -11.52 0.24 -3.19
CA ALA A 105 -10.48 0.17 -2.17
C ALA A 105 -9.08 0.29 -2.79
N ALA A 106 -8.84 -0.38 -3.92
CA ALA A 106 -7.58 -0.28 -4.64
C ALA A 106 -7.30 1.16 -5.10
N GLN A 107 -8.30 1.85 -5.66
CA GLN A 107 -8.16 3.24 -6.06
C GLN A 107 -7.89 4.17 -4.89
N ALA A 108 -8.47 3.91 -3.71
CA ALA A 108 -8.15 4.65 -2.50
C ALA A 108 -6.70 4.46 -2.03
N VAL A 109 -6.09 3.29 -2.29
CA VAL A 109 -4.65 3.05 -2.05
C VAL A 109 -3.79 3.88 -3.01
N GLU A 110 -4.19 4.01 -4.27
CA GLU A 110 -3.43 4.73 -5.30
C GLU A 110 -3.45 6.26 -5.17
N HIS A 111 -4.39 6.83 -4.41
CA HIS A 111 -4.65 8.27 -4.31
C HIS A 111 -4.01 8.93 -3.09
#